data_AF-A0A553P7K0-F1
#
_entry.id   AF-A0A553P7K0-F1
#
_cell.length_a   1.000
_cell.length_b   1.000
_cell.length_c   1.000
_cell.angle_alpha   90.00
_cell.angle_beta   90.00
_cell.angle_gamma   90.00
#
_symmetry.space_group_name_H-M   'P 1'
#
loop_
_entity.id
_entity.type
_entity.pdbx_description
1 polymer ?
#
loop_
_entity_poly.entity_id
_entity_poly.type
_entity_poly.pdbx_seq_one_letter_code
_entity_poly.pdbx_strand_id
1 'polypeptide(L)'
;MASTDRIYECAQKLQQANKGGFHVFESEFREVLTGVKGDGRAKRMASQTIARYFVHFPSFTKEALNAILDLCEDDDLNIRKLAIMDLAKLSKDAPELLPKIVDVLSQLLQSDEPSELNVIENSLMSLFRRDGKGEEVRERALDFLLRKIKADGNALLNKEAEAILLQEIKGSLKNCTAEEFHMFMNILDQTSIPKMLSGQAQLLQLATLMADIDKPFDPEDTECVGKFVECAKTASKFLSSQVKGTDFCSYICLEILPQFHSIEDANAQSQILKILAECSQNTASLKEPLKATQNIFKKLLDYVPLPPADAAEKAGIETPDFEFTKVECLLSAYHNVGRESPEYLTGNPERLEDFKKRLTYFARCLKVYIKKLNDFLQQSGNKTKPEHALKALALKCTTNINTLILDLMRNTPIYKAKISLSWIEERKVPTKRPITAVTTGNGVQVNKKARKSFDTSEIRSKAKWQEKGGKVYTPPTGKFSSKHGQFDANGSNGGRRGGSGRGRGGRGRGRGRFRGRKSY
;
A
#
# COMPACT_ATOMS: atom_id res chain seq x y z
N MET A 1 -15.92 -46.34 -38.01
CA MET A 1 -14.69 -45.79 -37.40
C MET A 1 -13.55 -46.05 -38.37
N ALA A 2 -12.69 -45.06 -38.62
CA ALA A 2 -11.47 -45.27 -39.38
C ALA A 2 -10.54 -46.22 -38.61
N SER A 3 -9.85 -47.12 -39.31
CA SER A 3 -8.80 -47.95 -38.68
C SER A 3 -7.61 -47.08 -38.30
N THR A 4 -6.94 -47.40 -37.20
CA THR A 4 -5.70 -46.73 -36.75
C THR A 4 -4.64 -46.73 -37.85
N ASP A 5 -4.52 -47.83 -38.61
CA ASP A 5 -3.61 -47.93 -39.76
C ASP A 5 -3.99 -46.97 -40.90
N ARG A 6 -5.30 -46.72 -41.09
CA ARG A 6 -5.80 -45.78 -42.10
C ARG A 6 -5.47 -44.33 -41.74
N ILE A 7 -5.56 -43.97 -40.46
CA ILE A 7 -5.11 -42.66 -39.99
C ILE A 7 -3.58 -42.52 -40.17
N TYR A 8 -2.79 -43.58 -39.95
CA TYR A 8 -1.35 -43.60 -40.26
C TYR A 8 -1.07 -43.36 -41.76
N GLU A 9 -1.78 -44.05 -42.66
CA GLU A 9 -1.65 -43.83 -44.11
C GLU A 9 -1.96 -42.38 -44.52
N CYS A 10 -3.08 -41.83 -44.03
CA CYS A 10 -3.48 -40.45 -44.32
C CYS A 10 -2.49 -39.42 -43.77
N ALA A 11 -2.01 -39.60 -42.53
CA ALA A 11 -0.99 -38.74 -41.94
C ALA A 11 0.35 -38.82 -42.68
N GLN A 12 0.76 -40.00 -43.15
CA GLN A 12 1.97 -40.18 -43.96
C GLN A 12 1.85 -39.49 -45.33
N LYS A 13 0.69 -39.60 -46.01
CA LYS A 13 0.44 -38.87 -47.27
C LYS A 13 0.56 -37.35 -47.07
N LEU A 14 -0.06 -36.82 -46.02
CA LEU A 14 0.04 -35.40 -45.66
C LEU A 14 1.48 -34.97 -45.30
N GLN A 15 2.30 -35.88 -44.76
CA GLN A 15 3.72 -35.63 -44.48
C GLN A 15 4.62 -35.72 -45.72
N GLN A 16 4.26 -36.56 -46.70
CA GLN A 16 4.98 -36.68 -47.98
C GLN A 16 4.64 -35.54 -48.95
N ALA A 17 3.53 -34.83 -48.73
CA ALA A 17 3.21 -33.59 -49.41
C ALA A 17 4.27 -32.51 -49.09
N ASN A 18 5.13 -32.23 -50.06
CA ASN A 18 5.99 -31.04 -50.04
C ASN A 18 5.16 -29.75 -50.13
N LYS A 19 5.81 -28.58 -50.03
CA LYS A 19 5.22 -27.24 -49.76
C LYS A 19 4.22 -26.65 -50.79
N GLY A 20 3.43 -27.45 -51.49
CA GLY A 20 2.33 -27.04 -52.37
C GLY A 20 1.46 -28.24 -52.77
N GLY A 21 0.19 -27.99 -53.10
CA GLY A 21 -0.74 -29.04 -53.54
C GLY A 21 -1.61 -29.68 -52.46
N PHE A 22 -1.63 -29.15 -51.23
CA PHE A 22 -2.44 -29.70 -50.12
C PHE A 22 -3.94 -29.86 -50.45
N HIS A 23 -4.52 -29.05 -51.34
CA HIS A 23 -5.91 -29.18 -51.80
C HIS A 23 -6.28 -30.56 -52.35
N VAL A 24 -5.31 -31.34 -52.87
CA VAL A 24 -5.56 -32.70 -53.38
C VAL A 24 -5.80 -33.70 -52.24
N PHE A 25 -5.38 -33.36 -51.01
CA PHE A 25 -5.45 -34.22 -49.82
C PHE A 25 -6.61 -33.85 -48.88
N GLU A 26 -7.63 -33.12 -49.34
CA GLU A 26 -8.83 -32.82 -48.53
C GLU A 26 -9.55 -34.09 -48.07
N SER A 27 -9.56 -35.17 -48.87
CA SER A 27 -10.08 -36.48 -48.49
C SER A 27 -9.31 -37.09 -47.32
N GLU A 28 -7.99 -37.08 -47.38
CA GLU A 28 -7.09 -37.58 -46.34
C GLU A 28 -7.21 -36.75 -45.06
N PHE A 29 -7.30 -35.42 -45.18
CA PHE A 29 -7.48 -34.56 -44.01
C PHE A 29 -8.85 -34.76 -43.35
N ARG A 30 -9.93 -34.90 -44.14
CA ARG A 30 -11.26 -35.27 -43.63
C ARG A 30 -11.24 -36.63 -42.92
N GLU A 31 -10.55 -37.63 -43.45
CA GLU A 31 -10.41 -38.93 -42.79
C GLU A 31 -9.67 -38.79 -41.45
N VAL A 32 -8.58 -38.00 -41.40
CA VAL A 32 -7.83 -37.68 -40.17
C VAL A 32 -8.72 -37.02 -39.10
N LEU A 33 -9.63 -36.12 -39.49
CA LEU A 33 -10.60 -35.51 -38.56
C LEU A 33 -11.50 -36.56 -37.89
N THR A 34 -11.81 -37.68 -38.55
CA THR A 34 -12.59 -38.77 -37.93
C THR A 34 -11.78 -39.59 -36.93
N GLY A 35 -10.45 -39.52 -36.98
CA GLY A 35 -9.53 -40.27 -36.11
C GLY A 35 -9.65 -39.94 -34.63
N VAL A 36 -10.24 -38.79 -34.28
CA VAL A 36 -10.56 -38.40 -32.89
C VAL A 36 -11.61 -39.33 -32.24
N LYS A 37 -12.36 -40.10 -33.05
CA LYS A 37 -13.32 -41.11 -32.61
C LYS A 37 -12.75 -42.55 -32.66
N GLY A 38 -11.44 -42.69 -32.88
CA GLY A 38 -10.74 -43.97 -32.94
C GLY A 38 -10.20 -44.45 -31.60
N ASP A 39 -9.25 -45.39 -31.64
CA ASP A 39 -8.51 -45.82 -30.45
C ASP A 39 -7.52 -44.75 -29.94
N GLY A 40 -6.89 -44.99 -28.78
CA GLY A 40 -5.95 -44.04 -28.19
C GLY A 40 -4.69 -43.74 -29.05
N ARG A 41 -4.33 -44.57 -30.04
CA ARG A 41 -3.25 -44.27 -30.99
C ARG A 41 -3.76 -43.40 -32.14
N ALA A 42 -4.94 -43.73 -32.70
CA ALA A 42 -5.62 -42.95 -33.71
C ALA A 42 -5.90 -41.51 -33.23
N LYS A 43 -6.43 -41.36 -32.01
CA LYS A 43 -6.69 -40.07 -31.36
C LYS A 43 -5.44 -39.19 -31.24
N ARG A 44 -4.35 -39.74 -30.69
CA ARG A 44 -3.07 -39.01 -30.51
C ARG A 44 -2.48 -38.55 -31.83
N MET A 45 -2.53 -39.40 -32.85
CA MET A 45 -2.05 -39.05 -34.18
C MET A 45 -2.96 -38.04 -34.88
N ALA A 46 -4.28 -38.17 -34.74
CA ALA A 46 -5.25 -37.21 -35.27
C ALA A 46 -4.97 -35.81 -34.71
N SER A 47 -4.87 -35.66 -33.39
CA SER A 47 -4.50 -34.39 -32.71
C SER A 47 -3.28 -33.71 -33.36
N GLN A 48 -2.17 -34.45 -33.43
CA GLN A 48 -0.89 -33.93 -33.97
C GLN A 48 -0.97 -33.59 -35.46
N THR A 49 -1.72 -34.37 -36.23
CA THR A 49 -1.86 -34.19 -37.69
C THR A 49 -2.77 -33.00 -38.00
N ILE A 50 -3.88 -32.87 -37.28
CA ILE A 50 -4.79 -31.72 -37.37
C ILE A 50 -4.03 -30.43 -37.05
N ALA A 51 -3.42 -30.35 -35.86
CA ALA A 51 -2.71 -29.14 -35.43
C ALA A 51 -1.50 -28.76 -36.30
N ARG A 52 -0.94 -29.70 -37.07
CA ARG A 52 0.17 -29.44 -37.99
C ARG A 52 -0.27 -28.97 -39.38
N TYR A 53 -1.41 -29.44 -39.89
CA TYR A 53 -1.77 -29.24 -41.30
C TYR A 53 -3.07 -28.43 -41.53
N PHE A 54 -3.90 -28.16 -40.52
CA PHE A 54 -5.20 -27.50 -40.69
C PHE A 54 -5.14 -26.15 -41.45
N VAL A 55 -4.04 -25.39 -41.31
CA VAL A 55 -3.82 -24.11 -42.03
C VAL A 55 -3.85 -24.28 -43.55
N HIS A 56 -3.54 -25.46 -44.07
CA HIS A 56 -3.62 -25.78 -45.50
C HIS A 56 -5.02 -26.17 -45.96
N PHE A 57 -5.99 -26.23 -45.05
CA PHE A 57 -7.37 -26.67 -45.26
C PHE A 57 -8.39 -25.66 -44.67
N PRO A 58 -8.48 -24.40 -45.16
CA PRO A 58 -9.32 -23.36 -44.54
C PRO A 58 -10.83 -23.68 -44.52
N SER A 59 -11.28 -24.52 -45.45
CA SER A 59 -12.63 -25.10 -45.50
C SER A 59 -12.98 -25.92 -44.25
N PHE A 60 -11.97 -26.50 -43.59
CA PHE A 60 -12.09 -27.41 -42.45
C PHE A 60 -11.79 -26.75 -41.10
N THR A 61 -11.43 -25.46 -41.03
CA THR A 61 -10.96 -24.80 -39.79
C THR A 61 -11.90 -24.98 -38.58
N LYS A 62 -13.22 -24.92 -38.78
CA LYS A 62 -14.21 -25.14 -37.71
C LYS A 62 -14.29 -26.61 -37.27
N GLU A 63 -14.19 -27.53 -38.22
CA GLU A 63 -14.24 -28.98 -37.98
C GLU A 63 -12.96 -29.44 -37.27
N ALA A 64 -11.80 -28.92 -37.69
CA ALA A 64 -10.50 -29.12 -37.05
C ALA A 64 -10.45 -28.61 -35.61
N LEU A 65 -10.99 -27.41 -35.35
CA LEU A 65 -11.07 -26.90 -33.97
C LEU A 65 -11.95 -27.79 -33.10
N ASN A 66 -13.18 -28.10 -33.55
CA ASN A 66 -14.09 -28.95 -32.77
C ASN A 66 -13.51 -30.35 -32.53
N ALA A 67 -12.84 -30.95 -33.52
CA ALA A 67 -12.19 -32.25 -33.37
C ALA A 67 -11.06 -32.25 -32.30
N ILE A 68 -10.32 -31.14 -32.12
CA ILE A 68 -9.36 -31.02 -31.02
C ILE A 68 -10.06 -30.75 -29.68
N LEU A 69 -11.17 -30.00 -29.67
CA LEU A 69 -11.98 -29.79 -28.45
C LEU A 69 -12.56 -31.12 -27.92
N ASP A 70 -13.07 -31.98 -28.80
CA ASP A 70 -13.52 -33.34 -28.45
C ASP A 70 -12.41 -34.15 -27.74
N LEU A 71 -11.14 -33.93 -28.09
CA LEU A 71 -9.98 -34.57 -27.44
C LEU A 71 -9.50 -33.87 -26.17
N CYS A 72 -9.86 -32.61 -25.94
CA CYS A 72 -9.64 -31.93 -24.65
C CYS A 72 -10.58 -32.46 -23.55
N GLU A 73 -11.65 -33.17 -23.91
CA GLU A 73 -12.61 -33.80 -23.00
C GLU A 73 -12.43 -35.35 -22.89
N ASP A 74 -11.31 -35.89 -23.40
CA ASP A 74 -11.06 -37.34 -23.45
C ASP A 74 -10.85 -38.01 -22.08
N ASP A 75 -11.28 -39.27 -21.94
CA ASP A 75 -11.04 -40.06 -20.72
C ASP A 75 -9.54 -40.26 -20.42
N ASP A 76 -8.68 -40.41 -21.44
CA ASP A 76 -7.22 -40.53 -21.26
C ASP A 76 -6.58 -39.15 -21.06
N LEU A 77 -6.14 -38.88 -19.83
CA LEU A 77 -5.39 -37.68 -19.45
C LEU A 77 -4.17 -37.39 -20.37
N ASN A 78 -3.53 -38.41 -20.96
CA ASN A 78 -2.44 -38.19 -21.91
C ASN A 78 -2.92 -37.66 -23.26
N ILE A 79 -4.15 -37.99 -23.66
CA ILE A 79 -4.80 -37.48 -24.87
C ILE A 79 -5.23 -36.04 -24.62
N ARG A 80 -5.90 -35.74 -23.51
CA ARG A 80 -6.26 -34.36 -23.14
C ARG A 80 -5.05 -33.43 -23.12
N LYS A 81 -3.96 -33.83 -22.45
CA LYS A 81 -2.71 -33.05 -22.39
C LYS A 81 -2.10 -32.79 -23.77
N LEU A 82 -2.14 -33.77 -24.67
CA LEU A 82 -1.70 -33.59 -26.05
C LEU A 82 -2.61 -32.63 -26.81
N ALA A 83 -3.92 -32.80 -26.69
CA ALA A 83 -4.94 -31.95 -27.31
C ALA A 83 -4.83 -30.49 -26.83
N ILE A 84 -4.58 -30.25 -25.54
CA ILE A 84 -4.34 -28.91 -24.97
C ILE A 84 -3.12 -28.23 -25.61
N MET A 85 -2.01 -28.95 -25.79
CA MET A 85 -0.82 -28.43 -26.47
C MET A 85 -1.07 -28.17 -27.96
N ASP A 86 -1.87 -29.01 -28.61
CA ASP A 86 -2.21 -28.92 -30.03
C ASP A 86 -3.25 -27.81 -30.31
N LEU A 87 -4.20 -27.59 -29.40
CA LEU A 87 -5.16 -26.48 -29.39
C LEU A 87 -4.44 -25.13 -29.31
N ALA A 88 -3.40 -25.02 -28.46
CA ALA A 88 -2.56 -23.83 -28.40
C ALA A 88 -1.80 -23.57 -29.72
N LYS A 89 -1.39 -24.63 -30.44
CA LYS A 89 -0.76 -24.50 -31.77
C LYS A 89 -1.72 -23.99 -32.83
N LEU A 90 -3.00 -24.40 -32.83
CA LEU A 90 -4.00 -23.89 -33.80
C LEU A 90 -4.04 -22.35 -33.84
N SER A 91 -3.92 -21.71 -32.68
CA SER A 91 -3.90 -20.24 -32.60
C SER A 91 -2.81 -19.59 -33.45
N LYS A 92 -1.68 -20.28 -33.67
CA LYS A 92 -0.47 -19.74 -34.32
C LYS A 92 -0.73 -19.40 -35.78
N ASP A 93 -1.43 -20.30 -36.45
CA ASP A 93 -1.61 -20.26 -37.90
C ASP A 93 -3.04 -19.81 -38.28
N ALA A 94 -3.94 -19.64 -37.30
CA ALA A 94 -5.28 -19.04 -37.44
C ALA A 94 -5.60 -18.07 -36.27
N PRO A 95 -5.19 -16.78 -36.35
CA PRO A 95 -5.40 -15.78 -35.30
C PRO A 95 -6.88 -15.55 -34.94
N GLU A 96 -7.80 -15.74 -35.88
CA GLU A 96 -9.24 -15.62 -35.68
C GLU A 96 -9.83 -16.64 -34.68
N LEU A 97 -9.12 -17.75 -34.43
CA LEU A 97 -9.52 -18.74 -33.42
C LEU A 97 -9.03 -18.38 -32.01
N LEU A 98 -8.10 -17.43 -31.87
CA LEU A 98 -7.44 -17.12 -30.60
C LEU A 98 -8.44 -16.83 -29.45
N PRO A 99 -9.50 -16.01 -29.60
CA PRO A 99 -10.42 -15.75 -28.49
C PRO A 99 -11.10 -17.01 -27.96
N LYS A 100 -11.59 -17.88 -28.85
CA LYS A 100 -12.24 -19.16 -28.47
C LYS A 100 -11.24 -20.15 -27.86
N ILE A 101 -10.01 -20.21 -28.38
CA ILE A 101 -8.95 -21.07 -27.83
C ILE A 101 -8.60 -20.67 -26.40
N VAL A 102 -8.48 -19.36 -26.11
CA VAL A 102 -8.07 -18.92 -24.77
C VAL A 102 -9.21 -19.01 -23.76
N ASP A 103 -10.48 -18.81 -24.15
CA ASP A 103 -11.62 -19.09 -23.27
C ASP A 103 -11.65 -20.56 -22.83
N VAL A 104 -11.58 -21.50 -23.77
CA VAL A 104 -11.51 -22.95 -23.46
C VAL A 104 -10.32 -23.28 -22.56
N LEU A 105 -9.11 -22.82 -22.87
CA LEU A 105 -7.94 -23.06 -22.03
C LEU A 105 -8.11 -22.46 -20.62
N SER A 106 -8.84 -21.34 -20.50
CA SER A 106 -9.15 -20.73 -19.21
C SER A 106 -10.23 -21.48 -18.43
N GLN A 107 -11.17 -22.15 -19.10
CA GLN A 107 -12.15 -23.05 -18.46
C GLN A 107 -11.45 -24.31 -17.94
N LEU A 108 -10.51 -24.87 -18.71
CA LEU A 108 -9.73 -26.06 -18.33
C LEU A 108 -8.83 -25.85 -17.09
N LEU A 109 -8.54 -24.59 -16.69
CA LEU A 109 -7.86 -24.27 -15.40
C LEU A 109 -8.62 -24.77 -14.15
N GLN A 110 -9.83 -25.30 -14.30
CA GLN A 110 -10.59 -25.97 -13.24
C GLN A 110 -10.27 -27.48 -13.09
N SER A 111 -9.38 -28.06 -13.90
CA SER A 111 -8.98 -29.47 -13.75
C SER A 111 -8.28 -29.73 -12.41
N ASP A 112 -8.69 -30.78 -11.70
CA ASP A 112 -8.06 -31.22 -10.44
C ASP A 112 -6.70 -31.91 -10.67
N GLU A 113 -6.33 -32.21 -11.92
CA GLU A 113 -5.15 -33.00 -12.27
C GLU A 113 -3.87 -32.15 -12.39
N PRO A 114 -2.90 -32.21 -11.45
CA PRO A 114 -1.78 -31.26 -11.41
C PRO A 114 -0.87 -31.33 -12.65
N SER A 115 -0.77 -32.52 -13.26
CA SER A 115 0.05 -32.72 -14.46
C SER A 115 -0.63 -32.21 -15.74
N GLU A 116 -1.95 -32.00 -15.70
CA GLU A 116 -2.75 -31.43 -16.77
C GLU A 116 -2.80 -29.90 -16.64
N LEU A 117 -3.04 -29.38 -15.43
CA LEU A 117 -2.92 -27.96 -15.10
C LEU A 117 -1.60 -27.36 -15.59
N ASN A 118 -0.47 -28.01 -15.30
CA ASN A 118 0.84 -27.54 -15.78
C ASN A 118 0.90 -27.40 -17.33
N VAL A 119 0.24 -28.27 -18.08
CA VAL A 119 0.19 -28.16 -19.56
C VAL A 119 -0.72 -27.02 -20.01
N ILE A 120 -1.84 -26.79 -19.34
CA ILE A 120 -2.75 -25.67 -19.59
C ILE A 120 -2.06 -24.34 -19.29
N GLU A 121 -1.38 -24.23 -18.16
CA GLU A 121 -0.61 -23.05 -17.74
C GLU A 121 0.48 -22.71 -18.75
N ASN A 122 1.28 -23.69 -19.17
CA ASN A 122 2.30 -23.48 -20.21
C ASN A 122 1.70 -23.09 -21.57
N SER A 123 0.54 -23.67 -21.90
CA SER A 123 -0.19 -23.36 -23.14
C SER A 123 -0.69 -21.93 -23.13
N LEU A 124 -1.39 -21.50 -22.08
CA LEU A 124 -1.82 -20.11 -21.86
C LEU A 124 -0.64 -19.14 -21.89
N MET A 125 0.47 -19.44 -21.19
CA MET A 125 1.67 -18.60 -21.19
C MET A 125 2.29 -18.46 -22.60
N SER A 126 2.15 -19.46 -23.47
CA SER A 126 2.59 -19.37 -24.86
C SER A 126 1.72 -18.43 -25.71
N LEU A 127 0.43 -18.26 -25.34
CA LEU A 127 -0.52 -17.35 -25.99
C LEU A 127 -0.40 -15.92 -25.45
N PHE A 128 -0.20 -15.75 -24.14
CA PHE A 128 0.01 -14.43 -23.51
C PHE A 128 1.22 -13.69 -24.08
N ARG A 129 2.29 -14.41 -24.43
CA ARG A 129 3.47 -13.85 -25.10
C ARG A 129 3.21 -13.38 -26.54
N ARG A 130 2.01 -13.59 -27.10
CA ARG A 130 1.71 -13.38 -28.52
C ARG A 130 0.64 -12.33 -28.80
N ASP A 131 -0.50 -12.33 -28.10
CA ASP A 131 -1.56 -11.31 -28.27
C ASP A 131 -2.54 -11.29 -27.08
N GLY A 132 -2.39 -10.32 -26.16
CA GLY A 132 -3.26 -10.16 -24.99
C GLY A 132 -4.50 -9.30 -25.24
N LYS A 133 -5.46 -9.78 -26.04
CA LYS A 133 -6.60 -8.97 -26.58
C LYS A 133 -8.02 -9.42 -26.18
N GLY A 134 -8.19 -10.29 -25.19
CA GLY A 134 -9.52 -10.65 -24.65
C GLY A 134 -9.68 -10.18 -23.20
N GLU A 135 -10.80 -9.54 -22.86
CA GLU A 135 -11.04 -8.97 -21.52
C GLU A 135 -11.30 -10.08 -20.48
N GLU A 136 -12.27 -10.98 -20.71
CA GLU A 136 -12.52 -12.14 -19.80
C GLU A 136 -11.27 -13.03 -19.62
N VAL A 137 -10.50 -13.18 -20.71
CA VAL A 137 -9.22 -13.89 -20.73
C VAL A 137 -8.20 -13.22 -19.81
N ARG A 138 -8.14 -11.89 -19.85
CA ARG A 138 -7.21 -11.06 -19.09
C ARG A 138 -7.55 -11.04 -17.62
N GLU A 139 -8.83 -10.93 -17.25
CA GLU A 139 -9.30 -11.08 -15.87
C GLU A 139 -8.88 -12.45 -15.29
N ARG A 140 -9.27 -13.57 -15.95
CA ARG A 140 -8.92 -14.93 -15.51
C ARG A 140 -7.40 -15.14 -15.39
N ALA A 141 -6.60 -14.47 -16.23
CA ALA A 141 -5.14 -14.50 -16.17
C ALA A 141 -4.55 -13.75 -14.97
N LEU A 142 -5.07 -12.55 -14.66
CA LEU A 142 -4.67 -11.80 -13.48
C LEU A 142 -5.02 -12.56 -12.20
N ASP A 143 -6.16 -13.25 -12.19
CA ASP A 143 -6.61 -14.08 -11.08
C ASP A 143 -5.75 -15.33 -10.89
N PHE A 144 -5.32 -15.94 -12.00
CA PHE A 144 -4.34 -17.02 -12.02
C PHE A 144 -2.97 -16.56 -11.49
N LEU A 145 -2.47 -15.42 -11.97
CA LEU A 145 -1.21 -14.82 -11.51
C LEU A 145 -1.25 -14.51 -10.01
N LEU A 146 -2.33 -13.90 -9.53
CA LEU A 146 -2.52 -13.60 -8.10
C LEU A 146 -2.51 -14.87 -7.24
N ARG A 147 -3.18 -15.95 -7.69
CA ARG A 147 -3.18 -17.25 -6.99
C ARG A 147 -1.77 -17.87 -6.96
N LYS A 148 -1.06 -17.91 -8.08
CA LYS A 148 0.30 -18.48 -8.16
C LYS A 148 1.32 -17.68 -7.34
N ILE A 149 1.26 -16.35 -7.36
CA ILE A 149 2.15 -15.51 -6.54
C ILE A 149 1.86 -15.70 -5.04
N LYS A 150 0.60 -15.91 -4.63
CA LYS A 150 0.26 -16.23 -3.24
C LYS A 150 0.75 -17.62 -2.79
N ALA A 151 0.71 -18.62 -3.67
CA ALA A 151 1.16 -19.97 -3.37
C ALA A 151 2.70 -20.10 -3.37
N ASP A 152 3.33 -19.69 -4.48
CA ASP A 152 4.72 -20.03 -4.81
C ASP A 152 5.63 -18.79 -4.97
N GLY A 153 5.13 -17.59 -4.66
CA GLY A 153 5.81 -16.31 -4.97
C GLY A 153 7.25 -16.21 -4.45
N ASN A 154 7.57 -16.75 -3.28
CA ASN A 154 8.95 -16.74 -2.75
C ASN A 154 9.94 -17.60 -3.55
N ALA A 155 9.44 -18.56 -4.34
CA ALA A 155 10.25 -19.41 -5.24
C ALA A 155 10.24 -18.89 -6.69
N LEU A 156 9.14 -18.27 -7.13
CA LEU A 156 8.95 -17.79 -8.51
C LEU A 156 9.46 -16.35 -8.73
N LEU A 157 9.36 -15.48 -7.74
CA LEU A 157 9.70 -14.06 -7.87
C LEU A 157 11.07 -13.74 -7.26
N ASN A 158 12.07 -13.62 -8.12
CA ASN A 158 13.30 -12.91 -7.79
C ASN A 158 13.14 -11.40 -8.10
N LYS A 159 14.12 -10.58 -7.71
CA LYS A 159 14.06 -9.11 -7.91
C LYS A 159 13.95 -8.67 -9.38
N GLU A 160 14.46 -9.48 -10.32
CA GLU A 160 14.40 -9.19 -11.75
C GLU A 160 12.99 -9.48 -12.29
N ALA A 161 12.39 -10.60 -11.89
CA ALA A 161 11.01 -10.95 -12.19
C ALA A 161 10.01 -9.93 -11.58
N GLU A 162 10.25 -9.45 -10.36
CA GLU A 162 9.45 -8.37 -9.75
C GLU A 162 9.57 -7.05 -10.55
N ALA A 163 10.76 -6.71 -11.04
CA ALA A 163 10.97 -5.51 -11.86
C ALA A 163 10.28 -5.63 -13.23
N ILE A 164 10.34 -6.80 -13.88
CA ILE A 164 9.62 -7.08 -15.13
C ILE A 164 8.10 -7.01 -14.90
N LEU A 165 7.59 -7.67 -13.86
CA LEU A 165 6.17 -7.62 -13.49
C LEU A 165 5.67 -6.18 -13.31
N LEU A 166 6.42 -5.35 -12.59
CA LEU A 166 6.08 -3.94 -12.40
C LEU A 166 6.09 -3.14 -13.71
N GLN A 167 7.01 -3.44 -14.63
CA GLN A 167 7.08 -2.82 -15.95
C GLN A 167 5.89 -3.20 -16.84
N GLU A 168 5.51 -4.48 -16.87
CA GLU A 168 4.35 -4.98 -17.65
C GLU A 168 3.03 -4.43 -17.11
N ILE A 169 2.87 -4.36 -15.79
CA ILE A 169 1.72 -3.71 -15.14
C ILE A 169 1.67 -2.22 -15.54
N LYS A 170 2.80 -1.50 -15.47
CA LYS A 170 2.86 -0.09 -15.87
C LYS A 170 2.53 0.12 -17.36
N GLY A 171 2.93 -0.80 -18.24
CA GLY A 171 2.52 -0.79 -19.65
C GLY A 171 1.02 -1.03 -19.84
N SER A 172 0.45 -1.90 -19.01
CA SER A 172 -0.97 -2.29 -19.04
C SER A 172 -1.95 -1.24 -18.51
N LEU A 173 -1.49 -0.24 -17.75
CA LEU A 173 -2.36 0.78 -17.13
C LEU A 173 -3.17 1.62 -18.13
N LYS A 174 -2.72 1.79 -19.38
CA LYS A 174 -3.38 2.70 -20.34
C LYS A 174 -4.82 2.31 -20.70
N ASN A 175 -5.12 1.02 -20.67
CA ASN A 175 -6.42 0.44 -21.00
C ASN A 175 -6.95 -0.38 -19.81
N CYS A 176 -6.63 0.04 -18.60
CA CYS A 176 -6.91 -0.70 -17.36
C CYS A 176 -8.26 -0.29 -16.78
N THR A 177 -9.12 -1.26 -16.48
CA THR A 177 -10.38 -1.02 -15.74
C THR A 177 -10.10 -0.76 -14.26
N ALA A 178 -11.10 -0.30 -13.51
CA ALA A 178 -10.96 -0.15 -12.05
C ALA A 178 -10.66 -1.50 -11.36
N GLU A 179 -11.35 -2.56 -11.78
CA GLU A 179 -11.17 -3.92 -11.26
C GLU A 179 -9.77 -4.47 -11.57
N GLU A 180 -9.30 -4.33 -12.81
CA GLU A 180 -7.93 -4.69 -13.17
C GLU A 180 -6.89 -3.93 -12.34
N PHE A 181 -7.12 -2.64 -12.06
CA PHE A 181 -6.20 -1.87 -11.22
C PHE A 181 -6.13 -2.42 -9.80
N HIS A 182 -7.27 -2.81 -9.21
CA HIS A 182 -7.28 -3.49 -7.91
C HIS A 182 -6.57 -4.84 -7.98
N MET A 183 -6.74 -5.62 -9.05
CA MET A 183 -6.00 -6.88 -9.26
C MET A 183 -4.49 -6.64 -9.34
N PHE A 184 -4.04 -5.67 -10.14
CA PHE A 184 -2.63 -5.30 -10.28
C PHE A 184 -2.02 -4.86 -8.94
N MET A 185 -2.72 -4.01 -8.18
CA MET A 185 -2.23 -3.56 -6.88
C MET A 185 -2.24 -4.67 -5.83
N ASN A 186 -3.22 -5.59 -5.88
CA ASN A 186 -3.24 -6.80 -5.04
C ASN A 186 -2.10 -7.77 -5.38
N ILE A 187 -1.79 -7.97 -6.67
CA ILE A 187 -0.65 -8.76 -7.15
C ILE A 187 0.66 -8.16 -6.61
N LEU A 188 0.85 -6.86 -6.79
CA LEU A 188 2.05 -6.15 -6.33
C LEU A 188 2.20 -6.17 -4.80
N ASP A 189 1.11 -6.15 -4.03
CA ASP A 189 1.13 -6.22 -2.57
C ASP A 189 1.70 -7.57 -2.03
N GLN A 190 1.60 -8.66 -2.82
CA GLN A 190 2.18 -9.96 -2.44
C GLN A 190 3.71 -10.04 -2.63
N THR A 191 4.32 -9.06 -3.30
CA THR A 191 5.75 -9.08 -3.67
C THR A 191 6.65 -8.49 -2.58
N SER A 192 7.95 -8.34 -2.86
CA SER A 192 8.89 -7.58 -2.04
C SER A 192 8.81 -6.06 -2.28
N ILE A 193 8.22 -5.62 -3.40
CA ILE A 193 8.13 -4.21 -3.83
C ILE A 193 7.54 -3.28 -2.75
N PRO A 194 6.40 -3.58 -2.08
CA PRO A 194 5.82 -2.68 -1.06
C PRO A 194 6.69 -2.51 0.19
N LYS A 195 7.67 -3.40 0.40
CA LYS A 195 8.60 -3.37 1.53
C LYS A 195 9.82 -2.49 1.24
N MET A 196 10.06 -2.15 -0.03
CA MET A 196 11.17 -1.31 -0.49
C MET A 196 10.71 0.15 -0.70
N LEU A 197 11.52 1.12 -0.28
CA LEU A 197 11.22 2.54 -0.43
C LEU A 197 11.10 2.97 -1.91
N SER A 198 11.94 2.42 -2.79
CA SER A 198 11.85 2.63 -4.24
C SER A 198 10.57 2.03 -4.81
N GLY A 199 10.17 0.85 -4.31
CA GLY A 199 8.93 0.18 -4.71
C GLY A 199 7.70 0.96 -4.27
N GLN A 200 7.64 1.43 -3.02
CA GLN A 200 6.58 2.33 -2.53
C GLN A 200 6.43 3.59 -3.39
N ALA A 201 7.55 4.20 -3.81
CA ALA A 201 7.51 5.35 -4.72
C ALA A 201 6.99 4.99 -6.12
N GLN A 202 7.31 3.80 -6.64
CA GLN A 202 6.76 3.31 -7.91
C GLN A 202 5.27 2.97 -7.81
N LEU A 203 4.82 2.34 -6.72
CA LEU A 203 3.40 2.05 -6.45
C LEU A 203 2.59 3.34 -6.32
N LEU A 204 3.13 4.35 -5.65
CA LEU A 204 2.56 5.70 -5.65
C LEU A 204 2.45 6.25 -7.08
N GLN A 205 3.51 6.13 -7.90
CA GLN A 205 3.46 6.59 -9.30
C GLN A 205 2.38 5.87 -10.13
N LEU A 206 2.15 4.56 -9.95
CA LEU A 206 1.07 3.83 -10.61
C LEU A 206 -0.30 4.39 -10.21
N ALA A 207 -0.52 4.61 -8.92
CA ALA A 207 -1.75 5.22 -8.42
C ALA A 207 -1.94 6.67 -8.90
N THR A 208 -0.87 7.46 -9.02
CA THR A 208 -0.90 8.81 -9.58
C THR A 208 -1.30 8.80 -11.06
N LEU A 209 -0.73 7.88 -11.86
CA LEU A 209 -1.07 7.73 -13.28
C LEU A 209 -2.53 7.30 -13.48
N MET A 210 -3.04 6.37 -12.67
CA MET A 210 -4.44 5.96 -12.74
C MET A 210 -5.42 7.00 -12.19
N ALA A 211 -5.01 7.83 -11.23
CA ALA A 211 -5.84 8.90 -10.67
C ALA A 211 -6.08 10.07 -11.65
N ASP A 212 -5.39 10.11 -12.80
CA ASP A 212 -5.59 11.11 -13.85
C ASP A 212 -5.44 12.58 -13.38
N ILE A 213 -4.64 12.84 -12.33
CA ILE A 213 -4.54 14.14 -11.64
C ILE A 213 -3.93 15.29 -12.46
N ASP A 214 -3.54 15.04 -13.71
CA ASP A 214 -3.13 16.06 -14.69
C ASP A 214 -4.33 16.57 -15.53
N LYS A 215 -5.52 15.97 -15.38
CA LYS A 215 -6.78 16.40 -16.01
C LYS A 215 -7.62 17.25 -15.04
N PRO A 216 -8.57 18.07 -15.51
CA PRO A 216 -9.53 18.75 -14.64
C PRO A 216 -10.40 17.76 -13.86
N PHE A 217 -10.76 18.11 -12.63
CA PHE A 217 -11.69 17.32 -11.82
C PHE A 217 -13.14 17.66 -12.16
N ASP A 218 -13.95 16.64 -12.43
CA ASP A 218 -15.40 16.75 -12.57
C ASP A 218 -16.06 16.24 -11.26
N PRO A 219 -16.77 17.11 -10.51
CA PRO A 219 -17.43 16.73 -9.27
C PRO A 219 -18.82 16.09 -9.46
N GLU A 220 -19.42 16.23 -10.65
CA GLU A 220 -20.74 15.67 -10.99
C GLU A 220 -20.59 14.26 -11.59
N ASP A 221 -19.46 13.96 -12.23
CA ASP A 221 -19.13 12.59 -12.66
C ASP A 221 -18.76 11.68 -11.47
N THR A 222 -19.72 10.85 -11.05
CA THR A 222 -19.53 9.80 -10.04
C THR A 222 -18.39 8.83 -10.34
N GLU A 223 -18.06 8.56 -11.61
CA GLU A 223 -16.95 7.68 -11.98
C GLU A 223 -15.60 8.40 -11.74
N CYS A 224 -15.46 9.66 -12.16
CA CYS A 224 -14.31 10.50 -11.83
C CYS A 224 -14.07 10.58 -10.31
N VAL A 225 -15.11 10.88 -9.53
CA VAL A 225 -15.05 10.96 -8.06
C VAL A 225 -14.62 9.62 -7.46
N GLY A 226 -15.25 8.51 -7.86
CA GLY A 226 -14.95 7.17 -7.38
C GLY A 226 -13.51 6.75 -7.69
N LYS A 227 -13.11 6.87 -8.97
CA LYS A 227 -11.76 6.55 -9.46
C LYS A 227 -10.68 7.33 -8.73
N PHE A 228 -10.86 8.64 -8.54
CA PHE A 228 -9.93 9.46 -7.77
C PHE A 228 -9.79 8.95 -6.33
N VAL A 229 -10.93 8.72 -5.67
CA VAL A 229 -10.97 8.26 -4.27
C VAL A 229 -10.27 6.91 -4.10
N GLU A 230 -10.48 5.94 -4.99
CA GLU A 230 -9.85 4.63 -4.92
C GLU A 230 -8.34 4.66 -5.19
N CYS A 231 -7.91 5.40 -6.22
CA CYS A 231 -6.50 5.58 -6.51
C CYS A 231 -5.78 6.30 -5.36
N ALA A 232 -6.40 7.34 -4.79
CA ALA A 232 -5.82 8.13 -3.71
C ALA A 232 -5.81 7.38 -2.34
N LYS A 233 -6.83 6.57 -2.03
CA LYS A 233 -6.77 5.59 -0.91
C LYS A 233 -5.63 4.59 -1.08
N THR A 234 -5.42 4.12 -2.31
CA THR A 234 -4.38 3.12 -2.61
C THR A 234 -3.00 3.75 -2.49
N ALA A 235 -2.83 4.97 -3.00
CA ALA A 235 -1.64 5.80 -2.79
C ALA A 235 -1.33 6.04 -1.30
N SER A 236 -2.35 6.33 -0.47
CA SER A 236 -2.15 6.71 0.94
C SER A 236 -1.45 5.62 1.78
N LYS A 237 -1.68 4.34 1.44
CA LYS A 237 -1.01 3.17 2.06
C LYS A 237 0.52 3.21 1.97
N PHE A 238 1.08 3.86 0.94
CA PHE A 238 2.52 3.88 0.66
C PHE A 238 3.21 5.19 1.09
N LEU A 239 2.45 6.16 1.61
CA LEU A 239 3.00 7.46 2.03
C LEU A 239 3.88 7.34 3.27
N SER A 240 4.95 8.14 3.31
CA SER A 240 5.88 8.15 4.43
C SER A 240 6.65 9.46 4.55
N SER A 241 7.57 9.53 5.52
CA SER A 241 8.51 10.65 5.64
C SER A 241 9.41 10.82 4.40
N GLN A 242 9.54 9.80 3.55
CA GLN A 242 10.35 9.79 2.33
C GLN A 242 9.52 9.72 1.04
N VAL A 243 8.42 8.96 1.03
CA VAL A 243 7.50 8.82 -0.11
C VAL A 243 6.39 9.86 0.02
N LYS A 244 6.38 10.86 -0.86
CA LYS A 244 5.59 12.10 -0.68
C LYS A 244 4.31 12.14 -1.51
N GLY A 245 3.19 12.44 -0.85
CA GLY A 245 1.87 12.60 -1.48
C GLY A 245 1.62 14.00 -2.04
N THR A 246 2.67 14.69 -2.50
CA THR A 246 2.63 16.11 -2.87
C THR A 246 1.63 16.40 -3.97
N ASP A 247 1.59 15.58 -5.02
CA ASP A 247 0.75 15.84 -6.19
C ASP A 247 -0.73 15.62 -5.87
N PHE A 248 -1.09 14.54 -5.17
CA PHE A 248 -2.43 14.33 -4.60
C PHE A 248 -2.84 15.47 -3.65
N CYS A 249 -1.94 15.92 -2.77
CA CYS A 249 -2.23 17.05 -1.88
C CYS A 249 -2.51 18.33 -2.68
N SER A 250 -1.69 18.63 -3.69
CA SER A 250 -1.85 19.78 -4.58
C SER A 250 -3.17 19.72 -5.34
N TYR A 251 -3.49 18.57 -5.94
CA TYR A 251 -4.71 18.36 -6.71
C TYR A 251 -5.97 18.53 -5.86
N ILE A 252 -6.03 17.90 -4.68
CA ILE A 252 -7.17 18.08 -3.78
C ILE A 252 -7.32 19.57 -3.39
N CYS A 253 -6.22 20.25 -3.07
CA CYS A 253 -6.27 21.65 -2.64
C CYS A 253 -6.66 22.63 -3.74
N LEU A 254 -6.23 22.40 -4.98
CA LEU A 254 -6.38 23.35 -6.08
C LEU A 254 -7.61 23.04 -6.97
N GLU A 255 -7.87 21.77 -7.29
CA GLU A 255 -8.93 21.37 -8.22
C GLU A 255 -10.20 20.89 -7.49
N ILE A 256 -10.07 20.13 -6.40
CA ILE A 256 -11.24 19.51 -5.73
C ILE A 256 -11.89 20.45 -4.70
N LEU A 257 -11.11 21.04 -3.78
CA LEU A 257 -11.65 21.87 -2.70
C LEU A 257 -12.53 23.06 -3.16
N PRO A 258 -12.24 23.78 -4.26
CA PRO A 258 -13.09 24.88 -4.72
C PRO A 258 -14.52 24.49 -5.08
N GLN A 259 -14.70 23.26 -5.60
CA GLN A 259 -15.97 22.71 -6.10
C GLN A 259 -16.49 21.53 -5.25
N PHE A 260 -15.94 21.35 -4.06
CA PHE A 260 -16.27 20.26 -3.12
C PHE A 260 -17.76 20.16 -2.74
N HIS A 261 -18.52 21.26 -2.87
CA HIS A 261 -19.96 21.26 -2.61
C HIS A 261 -20.79 20.56 -3.70
N SER A 262 -20.25 20.40 -4.91
CA SER A 262 -20.95 19.74 -6.02
C SER A 262 -20.82 18.21 -5.98
N ILE A 263 -19.93 17.68 -5.13
CA ILE A 263 -19.79 16.23 -4.92
C ILE A 263 -20.98 15.75 -4.10
N GLU A 264 -21.92 15.03 -4.73
CA GLU A 264 -23.14 14.55 -4.06
C GLU A 264 -22.86 13.52 -2.95
N ASP A 265 -21.89 12.61 -3.14
CA ASP A 265 -21.58 11.57 -2.15
C ASP A 265 -20.84 12.11 -0.93
N ALA A 266 -21.56 12.21 0.19
CA ALA A 266 -21.02 12.59 1.49
C ALA A 266 -19.93 11.63 2.03
N ASN A 267 -19.91 10.38 1.58
CA ASN A 267 -18.88 9.40 1.91
C ASN A 267 -17.58 9.68 1.15
N ALA A 268 -17.65 9.88 -0.18
CA ALA A 268 -16.53 10.36 -1.00
C ALA A 268 -15.96 11.67 -0.46
N GLN A 269 -16.80 12.68 -0.19
CA GLN A 269 -16.37 13.93 0.49
C GLN A 269 -15.54 13.65 1.75
N SER A 270 -16.04 12.78 2.63
CA SER A 270 -15.39 12.43 3.90
C SER A 270 -14.07 11.66 3.69
N GLN A 271 -13.96 10.87 2.63
CA GLN A 271 -12.76 10.12 2.27
C GLN A 271 -11.70 11.04 1.65
N ILE A 272 -12.09 11.94 0.75
CA ILE A 272 -11.22 12.97 0.15
C ILE A 272 -10.55 13.82 1.24
N LEU A 273 -11.31 14.24 2.27
CA LEU A 273 -10.74 15.00 3.38
C LEU A 273 -9.76 14.19 4.25
N LYS A 274 -10.03 12.89 4.49
CA LYS A 274 -9.07 12.01 5.21
C LYS A 274 -7.77 11.83 4.42
N ILE A 275 -7.89 11.59 3.12
CA ILE A 275 -6.77 11.50 2.17
C ILE A 275 -5.97 12.80 2.17
N LEU A 276 -6.64 13.97 2.10
CA LEU A 276 -5.99 15.27 2.19
C LEU A 276 -5.17 15.42 3.48
N ALA A 277 -5.73 15.00 4.61
CA ALA A 277 -5.03 15.04 5.89
C ALA A 277 -3.79 14.13 5.89
N GLU A 278 -3.92 12.90 5.40
CA GLU A 278 -2.82 11.91 5.25
C GLU A 278 -1.71 12.40 4.31
N CYS A 279 -2.08 12.91 3.14
CA CYS A 279 -1.16 13.50 2.18
C CYS A 279 -0.45 14.71 2.79
N SER A 280 -1.18 15.63 3.44
CA SER A 280 -0.59 16.86 4.01
C SER A 280 0.54 16.60 5.02
N GLN A 281 0.42 15.54 5.84
CA GLN A 281 1.48 15.14 6.78
C GLN A 281 2.74 14.61 6.07
N ASN A 282 2.58 14.11 4.85
CA ASN A 282 3.61 13.50 4.01
C ASN A 282 3.81 14.26 2.69
N THR A 283 3.61 15.57 2.66
CA THR A 283 3.82 16.42 1.47
C THR A 283 5.23 17.05 1.49
N ALA A 284 5.80 17.31 0.31
CA ALA A 284 6.94 18.21 0.14
C ALA A 284 6.43 19.67 0.09
N SER A 285 7.19 20.61 -0.48
CA SER A 285 6.62 21.94 -0.74
C SER A 285 5.69 21.89 -1.95
N LEU A 286 4.54 22.56 -1.84
CA LEU A 286 3.55 22.63 -2.93
C LEU A 286 3.98 23.61 -4.03
N LYS A 287 3.44 23.44 -5.24
CA LYS A 287 3.64 24.40 -6.35
C LYS A 287 3.01 25.77 -6.04
N GLU A 288 1.81 25.77 -5.45
CA GLU A 288 1.05 26.99 -5.13
C GLU A 288 0.56 26.97 -3.65
N PRO A 289 1.47 27.05 -2.67
CA PRO A 289 1.14 26.85 -1.25
C PRO A 289 0.15 27.89 -0.72
N LEU A 290 0.19 29.13 -1.22
CA LEU A 290 -0.71 30.20 -0.81
C LEU A 290 -2.16 29.95 -1.26
N LYS A 291 -2.37 29.54 -2.52
CA LYS A 291 -3.71 29.18 -3.04
C LYS A 291 -4.25 27.93 -2.34
N ALA A 292 -3.41 26.91 -2.15
CA ALA A 292 -3.79 25.72 -1.40
C ALA A 292 -4.22 26.07 0.04
N THR A 293 -3.44 26.91 0.73
CA THR A 293 -3.78 27.43 2.07
C THR A 293 -5.11 28.19 2.07
N GLN A 294 -5.37 29.03 1.07
CA GLN A 294 -6.63 29.76 0.89
C GLN A 294 -7.83 28.83 0.72
N ASN A 295 -7.72 27.82 -0.14
CA ASN A 295 -8.80 26.88 -0.43
C ASN A 295 -9.13 25.99 0.78
N ILE A 296 -8.10 25.46 1.47
CA ILE A 296 -8.29 24.73 2.74
C ILE A 296 -8.94 25.64 3.78
N PHE A 297 -8.48 26.88 3.93
CA PHE A 297 -9.03 27.82 4.90
C PHE A 297 -10.49 28.15 4.62
N LYS A 298 -10.84 28.46 3.36
CA LYS A 298 -12.22 28.72 2.95
C LYS A 298 -13.12 27.54 3.33
N LYS A 299 -12.72 26.31 2.97
CA LYS A 299 -13.49 25.10 3.30
C LYS A 299 -13.55 24.81 4.80
N LEU A 300 -12.51 25.16 5.57
CA LEU A 300 -12.52 25.04 7.03
C LEU A 300 -13.57 25.96 7.68
N LEU A 301 -13.80 27.17 7.15
CA LEU A 301 -14.79 28.10 7.70
C LEU A 301 -16.24 27.59 7.58
N ASP A 302 -16.53 26.74 6.60
CA ASP A 302 -17.83 26.08 6.44
C ASP A 302 -18.17 25.18 7.65
N TYR A 303 -17.15 24.55 8.26
CA TYR A 303 -17.30 23.63 9.39
C TYR A 303 -16.94 24.23 10.75
N VAL A 304 -16.43 25.46 10.79
CA VAL A 304 -16.12 26.20 12.02
C VAL A 304 -16.95 27.51 12.04
N PRO A 305 -18.22 27.44 12.48
CA PRO A 305 -19.13 28.57 12.43
C PRO A 305 -18.74 29.67 13.43
N LEU A 306 -19.30 30.86 13.20
CA LEU A 306 -19.27 31.94 14.18
C LEU A 306 -20.10 31.56 15.43
N PRO A 307 -19.76 32.09 16.61
CA PRO A 307 -20.66 32.02 17.76
C PRO A 307 -22.03 32.64 17.41
N PRO A 308 -23.15 31.97 17.70
CA PRO A 308 -24.49 32.55 17.58
C PRO A 308 -24.61 33.86 18.40
N ALA A 309 -25.47 34.78 17.96
CA ALA A 309 -25.68 36.06 18.65
C ALA A 309 -26.04 35.87 20.14
N ASP A 310 -26.95 34.94 20.44
CA ASP A 310 -27.43 34.61 21.80
C ASP A 310 -26.40 33.81 22.64
N ALA A 311 -25.23 33.45 22.10
CA ALA A 311 -24.29 32.50 22.73
C ALA A 311 -23.59 33.03 23.99
N ALA A 312 -23.86 34.28 24.35
CA ALA A 312 -23.49 34.93 25.61
C ALA A 312 -24.54 34.75 26.73
N GLU A 313 -25.84 34.64 26.39
CA GLU A 313 -26.95 34.60 27.35
C GLU A 313 -27.39 33.17 27.69
N LYS A 314 -27.34 32.25 26.73
CA LYS A 314 -27.72 30.84 26.94
C LYS A 314 -26.60 30.07 27.64
N ALA A 315 -26.70 29.96 28.97
CA ALA A 315 -25.83 29.14 29.81
C ALA A 315 -25.90 27.63 29.48
N GLY A 316 -26.98 27.19 28.82
CA GLY A 316 -27.07 25.89 28.16
C GLY A 316 -26.49 25.98 26.75
N ILE A 317 -25.24 25.53 26.58
CA ILE A 317 -24.71 25.25 25.24
C ILE A 317 -25.35 23.95 24.75
N GLU A 318 -26.46 24.07 24.02
CA GLU A 318 -26.79 23.05 23.01
C GLU A 318 -25.58 22.95 22.11
N THR A 319 -24.89 21.81 22.16
CA THR A 319 -23.71 21.57 21.33
C THR A 319 -24.19 21.40 19.90
N PRO A 320 -23.83 22.31 18.96
CA PRO A 320 -24.13 22.10 17.55
C PRO A 320 -23.60 20.75 17.10
N ASP A 321 -24.28 20.11 16.15
CA ASP A 321 -23.82 18.83 15.62
C ASP A 321 -22.62 19.07 14.70
N PHE A 322 -21.43 18.99 15.29
CA PHE A 322 -20.18 19.28 14.62
C PHE A 322 -19.61 18.03 13.95
N GLU A 323 -19.32 18.13 12.66
CA GLU A 323 -18.61 17.11 11.90
C GLU A 323 -17.10 17.08 12.27
N PHE A 324 -16.79 16.70 13.52
CA PHE A 324 -15.43 16.76 14.08
C PHE A 324 -14.39 16.09 13.19
N THR A 325 -14.70 14.96 12.55
CA THR A 325 -13.77 14.28 11.62
C THR A 325 -13.39 15.16 10.43
N LYS A 326 -14.34 15.90 9.80
CA LYS A 326 -14.01 16.81 8.69
C LYS A 326 -13.19 18.01 9.19
N VAL A 327 -13.50 18.51 10.40
CA VAL A 327 -12.73 19.57 11.06
C VAL A 327 -11.30 19.14 11.41
N GLU A 328 -11.10 17.90 11.91
CA GLU A 328 -9.76 17.32 12.14
C GLU A 328 -8.96 17.25 10.84
N CYS A 329 -9.59 16.77 9.76
CA CYS A 329 -8.97 16.68 8.45
C CYS A 329 -8.50 18.05 7.95
N LEU A 330 -9.40 19.03 7.93
CA LEU A 330 -9.16 20.36 7.41
C LEU A 330 -8.17 21.16 8.28
N LEU A 331 -8.24 21.04 9.62
CA LEU A 331 -7.24 21.67 10.50
C LEU A 331 -5.86 21.01 10.37
N SER A 332 -5.77 19.69 10.22
CA SER A 332 -4.49 19.01 9.98
C SER A 332 -3.90 19.45 8.64
N ALA A 333 -4.70 19.48 7.58
CA ALA A 333 -4.28 19.96 6.27
C ALA A 333 -3.82 21.43 6.33
N TYR A 334 -4.61 22.29 6.97
CA TYR A 334 -4.29 23.71 7.14
C TYR A 334 -3.00 23.93 7.95
N HIS A 335 -2.79 23.16 9.03
CA HIS A 335 -1.59 23.27 9.86
C HIS A 335 -0.32 22.81 9.13
N ASN A 336 -0.42 21.75 8.32
CA ASN A 336 0.71 21.25 7.54
C ASN A 336 1.04 22.13 6.31
N VAL A 337 0.03 22.61 5.58
CA VAL A 337 0.22 23.41 4.35
C VAL A 337 0.42 24.89 4.67
N GLY A 338 -0.38 25.45 5.58
CA GLY A 338 -0.34 26.87 5.95
C GLY A 338 0.98 27.32 6.59
N ARG A 339 1.81 26.38 7.09
CA ARG A 339 3.17 26.67 7.53
C ARG A 339 4.07 27.21 6.41
N GLU A 340 3.77 26.89 5.14
CA GLU A 340 4.48 27.37 3.94
C GLU A 340 3.95 28.74 3.47
N SER A 341 2.90 29.24 4.10
CA SER A 341 2.34 30.58 3.87
C SER A 341 1.96 31.23 5.21
N PRO A 342 2.93 31.39 6.14
CA PRO A 342 2.65 31.83 7.52
C PRO A 342 2.03 33.23 7.57
N GLU A 343 2.33 34.07 6.57
CA GLU A 343 1.81 35.42 6.45
C GLU A 343 0.31 35.47 6.08
N TYR A 344 -0.29 34.36 5.66
CA TYR A 344 -1.69 34.34 5.19
C TYR A 344 -2.71 34.80 6.25
N LEU A 345 -2.46 34.49 7.53
CA LEU A 345 -3.29 34.99 8.64
C LEU A 345 -2.79 36.35 9.16
N THR A 346 -1.48 36.54 9.32
CA THR A 346 -0.94 37.77 9.92
C THR A 346 -1.03 38.99 9.00
N GLY A 347 -1.07 38.80 7.68
CA GLY A 347 -1.22 39.84 6.67
C GLY A 347 -2.64 40.38 6.52
N ASN A 348 -3.64 39.78 7.17
CA ASN A 348 -5.00 40.31 7.23
C ASN A 348 -5.54 40.22 8.68
N PRO A 349 -5.48 41.34 9.45
CA PRO A 349 -5.92 41.35 10.85
C PRO A 349 -7.38 40.95 11.05
N GLU A 350 -8.29 41.36 10.16
CA GLU A 350 -9.73 41.04 10.24
C GLU A 350 -9.97 39.53 10.11
N ARG A 351 -9.29 38.87 9.15
CA ARG A 351 -9.32 37.41 8.96
C ARG A 351 -8.81 36.68 10.20
N LEU A 352 -7.71 37.15 10.81
CA LEU A 352 -7.17 36.55 12.03
C LEU A 352 -8.11 36.73 13.22
N GLU A 353 -8.80 37.88 13.32
CA GLU A 353 -9.77 38.14 14.38
C GLU A 353 -11.05 37.30 14.23
N ASP A 354 -11.64 37.24 13.03
CA ASP A 354 -12.78 36.37 12.70
C ASP A 354 -12.45 34.90 13.01
N PHE A 355 -11.31 34.41 12.52
CA PHE A 355 -10.88 33.04 12.77
C PHE A 355 -10.67 32.76 14.26
N LYS A 356 -10.09 33.70 15.02
CA LYS A 356 -9.97 33.58 16.49
C LYS A 356 -11.33 33.54 17.18
N LYS A 357 -12.33 34.33 16.75
CA LYS A 357 -13.69 34.29 17.31
C LYS A 357 -14.33 32.91 17.09
N ARG A 358 -14.26 32.39 15.86
CA ARG A 358 -14.72 31.04 15.47
C ARG A 358 -14.02 29.94 16.29
N LEU A 359 -12.68 29.94 16.32
CA LEU A 359 -11.89 28.97 17.08
C LEU A 359 -12.16 29.03 18.59
N THR A 360 -12.40 30.21 19.16
CA THR A 360 -12.70 30.36 20.59
C THR A 360 -14.06 29.74 20.93
N TYR A 361 -15.08 29.96 20.11
CA TYR A 361 -16.39 29.33 20.25
C TYR A 361 -16.29 27.80 20.08
N PHE A 362 -15.62 27.34 19.03
CA PHE A 362 -15.42 25.92 18.76
C PHE A 362 -14.65 25.21 19.89
N ALA A 363 -13.60 25.83 20.42
CA ALA A 363 -12.84 25.33 21.57
C ALA A 363 -13.67 25.27 22.87
N ARG A 364 -14.62 26.19 23.06
CA ARG A 364 -15.59 26.13 24.19
C ARG A 364 -16.45 24.87 24.09
N CYS A 365 -17.00 24.60 22.90
CA CYS A 365 -17.84 23.42 22.66
C CYS A 365 -17.04 22.10 22.73
N LEU A 366 -15.83 22.05 22.15
CA LEU A 366 -14.92 20.90 22.24
C LEU A 366 -14.64 20.48 23.69
N LYS A 367 -14.36 21.44 24.58
CA LYS A 367 -14.07 21.13 26.00
C LYS A 367 -15.24 20.42 26.69
N VAL A 368 -16.47 20.82 26.39
CA VAL A 368 -17.69 20.16 26.90
C VAL A 368 -17.80 18.74 26.33
N TYR A 369 -17.58 18.56 25.03
CA TYR A 369 -17.66 17.26 24.36
C TYR A 369 -16.56 16.29 24.83
N ILE A 370 -15.31 16.74 24.92
CA ILE A 370 -14.18 15.99 25.47
C ILE A 370 -14.48 15.53 26.90
N LYS A 371 -15.10 16.37 27.74
CA LYS A 371 -15.51 15.97 29.09
C LYS A 371 -16.57 14.85 29.04
N LYS A 372 -17.66 15.03 28.28
CA LYS A 372 -18.70 14.00 28.09
C LYS A 372 -18.13 12.64 27.64
N LEU A 373 -17.16 12.65 26.70
CA LEU A 373 -16.49 11.44 26.24
C LEU A 373 -15.62 10.79 27.32
N ASN A 374 -14.83 11.57 28.06
CA ASN A 374 -14.01 11.04 29.15
C ASN A 374 -14.87 10.44 30.27
N ASP A 375 -15.94 11.13 30.67
CA ASP A 375 -16.86 10.65 31.71
C ASP A 375 -17.48 9.30 31.29
N PHE A 376 -17.92 9.17 30.03
CA PHE A 376 -18.43 7.90 29.50
C PHE A 376 -17.37 6.78 29.47
N LEU A 377 -16.15 7.07 28.99
CA LEU A 377 -15.08 6.06 28.86
C LEU A 377 -14.51 5.63 30.23
N GLN A 378 -14.65 6.44 31.27
CA GLN A 378 -14.31 6.08 32.65
C GLN A 378 -15.42 5.25 33.31
N GLN A 379 -16.69 5.54 33.03
CA GLN A 379 -17.83 4.80 33.58
C GLN A 379 -18.08 3.44 32.89
N SER A 380 -17.67 3.31 31.61
CA SER A 380 -17.87 2.07 30.84
C SER A 380 -16.88 0.97 31.22
N GLY A 381 -17.33 0.05 32.08
CA GLY A 381 -16.52 -1.11 32.49
C GLY A 381 -16.18 -2.12 31.38
N ASN A 382 -16.93 -2.13 30.26
CA ASN A 382 -16.76 -3.08 29.15
C ASN A 382 -16.19 -2.43 27.90
N LYS A 383 -14.86 -2.46 27.78
CA LYS A 383 -14.06 -1.89 26.67
C LYS A 383 -14.22 -2.59 25.32
N THR A 384 -14.96 -3.70 25.28
CA THR A 384 -15.17 -4.56 24.09
C THR A 384 -16.36 -4.16 23.22
N LYS A 385 -17.22 -3.23 23.67
CA LYS A 385 -18.36 -2.76 22.86
C LYS A 385 -17.90 -1.87 21.69
N PRO A 386 -18.51 -1.96 20.50
CA PRO A 386 -18.16 -1.11 19.36
C PRO A 386 -18.39 0.38 19.64
N GLU A 387 -19.40 0.70 20.45
CA GLU A 387 -19.68 2.06 20.95
C GLU A 387 -18.50 2.66 21.73
N HIS A 388 -17.79 1.85 22.52
CA HIS A 388 -16.61 2.28 23.27
C HIS A 388 -15.44 2.58 22.32
N ALA A 389 -15.25 1.77 21.27
CA ALA A 389 -14.24 2.03 20.24
C ALA A 389 -14.51 3.32 19.48
N LEU A 390 -15.76 3.55 19.05
CA LEU A 390 -16.18 4.77 18.36
C LEU A 390 -15.97 6.01 19.23
N LYS A 391 -16.38 5.98 20.51
CA LYS A 391 -16.19 7.09 21.45
C LYS A 391 -14.72 7.33 21.81
N ALA A 392 -13.87 6.30 21.83
CA ALA A 392 -12.42 6.46 21.98
C ALA A 392 -11.79 7.14 20.74
N LEU A 393 -12.24 6.80 19.53
CA LEU A 393 -11.81 7.44 18.29
C LEU A 393 -12.25 8.91 18.24
N ALA A 394 -13.49 9.20 18.62
CA ALA A 394 -14.00 10.57 18.78
C ALA A 394 -13.21 11.39 19.82
N LEU A 395 -12.75 10.76 20.91
CA LEU A 395 -11.88 11.42 21.90
C LEU A 395 -10.50 11.74 21.32
N LYS A 396 -9.91 10.83 20.52
CA LYS A 396 -8.65 11.09 19.82
C LYS A 396 -8.80 12.26 18.83
N CYS A 397 -9.84 12.23 17.99
CA CYS A 397 -10.20 13.29 17.04
C CYS A 397 -10.33 14.67 17.74
N THR A 398 -11.17 14.78 18.77
CA THR A 398 -11.39 16.05 19.46
C THR A 398 -10.17 16.55 20.25
N THR A 399 -9.33 15.64 20.77
CA THR A 399 -8.04 15.99 21.37
C THR A 399 -7.02 16.50 20.35
N ASN A 400 -6.96 15.87 19.17
CA ASN A 400 -6.13 16.32 18.04
C ASN A 400 -6.53 17.74 17.61
N ILE A 401 -7.82 17.98 17.38
CA ILE A 401 -8.34 19.30 17.04
C ILE A 401 -7.94 20.34 18.08
N ASN A 402 -8.20 20.09 19.38
CA ASN A 402 -7.84 21.02 20.45
C ASN A 402 -6.33 21.33 20.46
N THR A 403 -5.48 20.36 20.16
CA THR A 403 -4.03 20.55 20.04
C THR A 403 -3.66 21.48 18.89
N LEU A 404 -4.27 21.32 17.71
CA LEU A 404 -4.04 22.20 16.56
C LEU A 404 -4.54 23.63 16.79
N ILE A 405 -5.71 23.78 17.43
CA ILE A 405 -6.32 25.08 17.75
C ILE A 405 -5.41 25.92 18.66
N LEU A 406 -4.77 25.32 19.67
CA LEU A 406 -3.85 26.02 20.58
C LEU A 406 -2.60 26.58 19.88
N ASP A 407 -2.22 25.99 18.76
CA ASP A 407 -1.10 26.42 17.92
C ASP A 407 -1.51 27.62 17.04
N LEU A 408 -2.72 27.57 16.47
CA LEU A 408 -3.29 28.61 15.59
C LEU A 408 -3.84 29.85 16.32
N MET A 409 -4.33 29.72 17.55
CA MET A 409 -4.94 30.83 18.31
C MET A 409 -3.96 31.92 18.80
N ARG A 410 -2.65 31.74 18.58
CA ARG A 410 -1.62 32.71 18.99
C ARG A 410 -1.70 34.00 18.14
N ASN A 411 -1.12 35.09 18.62
CA ASN A 411 -1.06 36.35 17.84
C ASN A 411 -0.23 36.20 16.56
N THR A 412 0.81 35.38 16.61
CA THR A 412 1.46 34.81 15.44
C THR A 412 1.18 33.30 15.49
N PRO A 413 0.38 32.75 14.56
CA PRO A 413 0.10 31.31 14.49
C PRO A 413 1.40 30.49 14.46
N ILE A 414 1.41 29.36 15.14
CA ILE A 414 2.55 28.45 15.21
C ILE A 414 2.15 27.10 14.62
N TYR A 415 3.07 26.50 13.86
CA TYR A 415 2.88 25.22 13.18
C TYR A 415 3.87 24.17 13.71
N LYS A 416 3.76 23.81 14.99
CA LYS A 416 4.71 22.92 15.70
C LYS A 416 4.10 21.63 16.22
N ALA A 417 2.80 21.61 16.50
CA ALA A 417 2.08 20.41 16.88
C ALA A 417 2.28 19.29 15.84
N LYS A 418 2.39 18.06 16.32
CA LYS A 418 2.36 16.84 15.48
C LYS A 418 1.32 15.92 16.07
N ILE A 419 0.33 15.54 15.26
CA ILE A 419 -0.77 14.66 15.66
C ILE A 419 -0.74 13.36 14.86
N SER A 420 -1.15 12.26 15.48
CA SER A 420 -1.53 11.04 14.77
C SER A 420 -3.03 11.13 14.46
N LEU A 421 -3.41 11.12 13.19
CA LEU A 421 -4.82 11.26 12.75
C LEU A 421 -5.71 10.21 13.41
N SER A 422 -6.95 10.56 13.76
CA SER A 422 -7.77 9.75 14.67
C SER A 422 -8.02 8.31 14.19
N TRP A 423 -8.19 8.10 12.88
CA TRP A 423 -8.38 6.79 12.25
C TRP A 423 -7.10 6.02 11.93
N ILE A 424 -5.92 6.63 12.13
CA ILE A 424 -4.63 5.95 11.92
C ILE A 424 -4.16 5.36 13.26
N GLU A 425 -3.96 4.06 13.29
CA GLU A 425 -3.26 3.43 14.40
C GLU A 425 -1.79 3.89 14.39
N GLU A 426 -1.32 4.39 15.53
CA GLU A 426 0.10 4.57 15.71
C GLU A 426 0.76 3.20 15.63
N ARG A 427 1.50 2.94 14.55
CA ARG A 427 2.45 1.83 14.49
C ARG A 427 3.37 1.99 15.68
N LYS A 428 3.12 1.22 16.74
CA LYS A 428 3.93 1.19 17.95
C LYS A 428 5.32 0.70 17.56
N VAL A 429 6.19 1.63 17.19
CA VAL A 429 7.63 1.41 17.24
C VAL A 429 7.87 0.87 18.65
N PRO A 430 8.43 -0.33 18.82
CA PRO A 430 8.69 -0.87 20.14
C PRO A 430 9.64 0.10 20.82
N THR A 431 9.10 0.94 21.70
CA THR A 431 9.87 1.83 22.55
C THR A 431 10.87 0.95 23.26
N LYS A 432 12.16 1.16 22.98
CA LYS A 432 13.23 0.40 23.63
C LYS A 432 12.92 0.45 25.11
N ARG A 433 12.61 -0.71 25.69
CA ARG A 433 12.33 -0.82 27.12
C ARG A 433 13.49 -0.11 27.84
N PRO A 434 13.23 0.74 28.84
CA PRO A 434 14.33 1.29 29.64
C PRO A 434 15.17 0.10 30.10
N ILE A 435 16.48 0.17 29.87
CA ILE A 435 17.39 -0.93 30.18
C ILE A 435 17.42 -1.07 31.70
N THR A 436 16.53 -1.92 32.23
CA THR A 436 16.70 -2.53 33.54
C THR A 436 17.97 -3.37 33.44
N ALA A 437 19.04 -2.89 34.08
CA ALA A 437 20.28 -3.64 34.19
C ALA A 437 20.01 -4.94 34.95
N VAL A 438 19.78 -6.03 34.22
CA VAL A 438 19.74 -7.38 34.79
C VAL A 438 21.18 -7.85 34.91
N THR A 439 21.68 -7.83 36.14
CA THR A 439 22.96 -8.44 36.50
C THR A 439 22.93 -9.92 36.10
N THR A 440 23.96 -10.36 35.36
CA THR A 440 24.12 -11.75 34.95
C THR A 440 24.25 -12.68 36.15
N GLY A 441 23.42 -13.72 36.20
CA GLY A 441 23.48 -14.78 37.19
C GLY A 441 22.88 -16.07 36.66
N ASN A 442 23.65 -16.80 35.84
CA ASN A 442 23.29 -18.18 35.48
C ASN A 442 23.59 -19.11 36.67
N GLY A 443 22.56 -19.76 37.18
CA GLY A 443 22.65 -20.79 38.22
C GLY A 443 21.51 -21.78 38.07
N VAL A 444 21.83 -23.03 37.76
CA VAL A 444 20.87 -24.08 37.39
C VAL A 444 20.19 -24.68 38.63
N GLN A 445 18.86 -24.86 38.54
CA GLN A 445 17.96 -25.77 39.29
C GLN A 445 18.33 -26.20 40.72
N VAL A 446 17.46 -25.85 41.69
CA VAL A 446 16.88 -26.86 42.62
C VAL A 446 15.40 -26.57 42.84
N ASN A 447 14.55 -27.60 42.66
CA ASN A 447 13.10 -27.53 42.83
C ASN A 447 12.70 -27.80 44.30
N LYS A 448 12.21 -26.80 45.05
CA LYS A 448 11.61 -27.01 46.39
C LYS A 448 10.39 -26.10 46.68
N LYS A 449 9.22 -26.73 46.54
CA LYS A 449 8.05 -26.71 47.46
C LYS A 449 7.59 -25.38 48.12
N ALA A 450 6.47 -24.87 47.57
CA ALA A 450 5.14 -24.82 48.21
C ALA A 450 4.80 -23.83 49.38
N ARG A 451 3.54 -23.32 49.28
CA ARG A 451 2.65 -22.69 50.29
C ARG A 451 2.98 -21.22 50.67
N LYS A 452 2.02 -20.29 50.46
CA LYS A 452 0.92 -19.83 51.37
C LYS A 452 1.49 -19.29 52.69
N SER A 453 1.16 -18.09 53.18
CA SER A 453 -0.11 -17.31 53.19
C SER A 453 0.11 -15.81 52.82
N PHE A 454 -0.89 -14.96 52.53
CA PHE A 454 -1.84 -14.28 53.46
C PHE A 454 -1.09 -13.63 54.68
N ASP A 455 -1.27 -12.35 55.04
CA ASP A 455 -2.41 -11.45 54.76
C ASP A 455 -2.14 -9.93 54.91
N THR A 456 -3.10 -9.12 54.45
CA THR A 456 -3.58 -7.78 54.89
C THR A 456 -2.66 -6.69 55.47
N SER A 457 -2.88 -5.48 54.91
CA SER A 457 -3.06 -4.19 55.63
C SER A 457 -1.79 -3.54 56.26
N GLU A 458 -1.68 -2.22 56.47
CA GLU A 458 -2.61 -1.10 56.26
C GLU A 458 -1.86 0.26 56.18
N ILE A 459 -2.60 1.38 56.08
CA ILE A 459 -2.20 2.76 56.51
C ILE A 459 -1.11 3.45 55.64
N ARG A 460 -1.49 4.37 54.73
CA ARG A 460 -1.50 5.86 54.93
C ARG A 460 -0.20 6.40 55.57
N SER A 461 0.54 7.32 54.95
CA SER A 461 0.10 8.72 54.79
C SER A 461 1.17 9.61 54.10
N LYS A 462 0.82 10.87 53.82
CA LYS A 462 1.61 11.87 53.08
C LYS A 462 2.75 12.48 53.93
N ALA A 463 3.90 12.78 53.31
CA ALA A 463 4.76 13.88 53.78
C ALA A 463 5.63 14.51 52.64
N LYS A 464 5.66 15.85 52.62
CA LYS A 464 6.41 16.74 51.71
C LYS A 464 6.86 17.95 52.55
N TRP A 465 8.09 18.47 52.50
CA TRP A 465 9.33 18.07 51.80
C TRP A 465 10.51 18.22 52.78
N GLN A 466 11.72 17.77 52.43
CA GLN A 466 12.90 18.65 52.55
C GLN A 466 14.14 18.20 51.76
N GLU A 467 14.97 19.19 51.45
CA GLU A 467 16.05 19.19 50.47
C GLU A 467 17.42 19.18 51.19
N LYS A 468 18.42 18.42 50.68
CA LYS A 468 19.86 18.72 50.86
C LYS A 468 20.82 17.79 50.10
N GLY A 469 21.77 18.41 49.38
CA GLY A 469 23.17 17.98 49.27
C GLY A 469 23.49 16.67 48.55
N GLY A 470 23.80 16.74 47.25
CA GLY A 470 24.35 15.60 46.50
C GLY A 470 25.81 15.27 46.86
N LYS A 471 26.21 14.01 46.64
CA LYS A 471 27.62 13.58 46.53
C LYS A 471 27.79 12.55 45.41
N VAL A 472 28.92 12.67 44.71
CA VAL A 472 29.35 11.81 43.60
C VAL A 472 29.79 10.44 44.13
N TYR A 473 29.46 9.36 43.41
CA TYR A 473 29.81 7.98 43.78
C TYR A 473 31.12 7.52 43.14
N THR A 474 31.96 6.84 43.92
CA THR A 474 33.21 6.19 43.50
C THR A 474 33.10 4.68 43.74
N PRO A 475 33.30 3.81 42.73
CA PRO A 475 33.20 2.36 42.91
C PRO A 475 34.45 1.77 43.60
N PRO A 476 34.31 0.86 44.59
CA PRO A 476 35.43 0.16 45.21
C PRO A 476 36.00 -0.98 44.34
N THR A 477 37.32 -1.21 44.43
CA THR A 477 38.05 -2.23 43.66
C THR A 477 38.59 -3.38 44.52
N GLY A 478 38.47 -4.62 44.02
CA GLY A 478 39.21 -5.81 44.45
C GLY A 478 38.33 -7.05 44.63
N LYS A 479 38.81 -8.29 44.49
CA LYS A 479 40.12 -8.84 44.04
C LYS A 479 39.88 -10.33 43.65
N PHE A 480 40.87 -10.96 43.00
CA PHE A 480 40.91 -12.37 42.54
C PHE A 480 40.04 -12.74 41.32
N SER A 481 40.40 -13.72 40.46
CA SER A 481 41.71 -14.15 39.91
C SER A 481 41.46 -15.28 38.91
N SER A 482 41.99 -15.19 37.67
CA SER A 482 42.24 -16.32 36.71
C SER A 482 41.02 -17.20 36.30
N LYS A 483 40.93 -17.79 35.09
CA LYS A 483 41.98 -18.38 34.24
C LYS A 483 41.42 -18.70 32.83
N HIS A 484 42.29 -18.68 31.82
CA HIS A 484 42.07 -19.04 30.40
C HIS A 484 41.21 -18.09 29.54
N GLY A 485 41.50 -17.87 28.25
CA GLY A 485 42.50 -18.53 27.38
C GLY A 485 43.34 -17.58 26.50
N GLN A 486 44.38 -18.15 25.90
CA GLN A 486 45.33 -17.50 24.98
C GLN A 486 44.68 -16.73 23.81
N PHE A 487 45.31 -15.61 23.42
CA PHE A 487 45.78 -15.45 22.05
C PHE A 487 47.05 -14.60 22.04
N ASP A 488 48.12 -15.09 21.40
CA ASP A 488 49.45 -14.48 21.42
C ASP A 488 49.62 -13.41 20.33
N ALA A 489 50.24 -12.28 20.68
CA ALA A 489 51.09 -11.50 19.77
C ALA A 489 51.99 -10.52 20.57
N ASN A 490 53.26 -10.44 20.17
CA ASN A 490 54.23 -9.41 20.59
C ASN A 490 53.65 -7.98 20.50
N GLY A 491 54.07 -7.01 21.31
CA GLY A 491 55.15 -7.02 22.30
C GLY A 491 55.92 -5.69 22.30
N SER A 492 56.56 -5.39 23.43
CA SER A 492 57.47 -4.25 23.67
C SER A 492 56.86 -2.86 23.99
N ASN A 493 57.25 -2.38 25.17
CA ASN A 493 57.48 -1.01 25.65
C ASN A 493 56.57 0.18 25.24
N GLY A 494 56.25 1.10 26.15
CA GLY A 494 56.64 1.18 27.56
C GLY A 494 57.00 2.58 28.03
N GLY A 495 56.10 3.22 28.77
CA GLY A 495 56.39 4.44 29.53
C GLY A 495 56.39 5.75 28.72
N ARG A 496 56.47 6.91 29.38
CA ARG A 496 56.49 7.17 30.83
C ARG A 496 56.23 8.68 31.04
N ARG A 497 55.55 9.03 32.16
CA ARG A 497 55.61 10.33 32.87
C ARG A 497 55.27 11.60 32.02
N GLY A 498 54.28 12.43 32.32
CA GLY A 498 53.70 12.78 33.62
C GLY A 498 54.30 14.10 34.12
N GLY A 499 53.45 15.02 34.62
CA GLY A 499 53.92 16.22 35.32
C GLY A 499 53.15 17.52 35.05
N SER A 500 52.34 17.91 36.03
CA SER A 500 52.29 19.27 36.64
C SER A 500 51.78 20.50 35.85
N GLY A 501 51.36 21.52 36.61
CA GLY A 501 51.13 22.91 36.16
C GLY A 501 49.71 23.21 35.64
N ARG A 502 48.71 23.51 36.49
CA ARG A 502 48.45 24.84 37.11
C ARG A 502 48.73 26.03 36.19
N GLY A 503 47.70 26.78 35.81
CA GLY A 503 47.84 28.11 35.18
C GLY A 503 46.50 28.77 34.85
N ARG A 504 46.11 29.82 35.59
CA ARG A 504 44.89 30.60 35.33
C ARG A 504 45.04 31.48 34.07
N GLY A 505 43.98 31.51 33.27
CA GLY A 505 43.26 32.70 32.78
C GLY A 505 44.01 33.95 32.30
N GLY A 506 43.57 34.48 31.15
CA GLY A 506 43.96 35.81 30.66
C GLY A 506 43.15 36.24 29.45
N ARG A 507 42.37 37.33 29.56
CA ARG A 507 41.70 38.01 28.44
C ARG A 507 42.74 38.73 27.58
N GLY A 508 42.54 38.85 26.25
CA GLY A 508 43.33 39.84 25.50
C GLY A 508 43.22 39.88 23.96
N ARG A 509 42.29 40.69 23.46
CA ARG A 509 42.38 41.61 22.29
C ARG A 509 43.41 41.37 21.16
N GLY A 510 42.93 41.52 19.91
CA GLY A 510 43.71 41.99 18.74
C GLY A 510 43.27 41.30 17.43
N ARG A 511 42.53 41.95 16.52
CA ARG A 511 42.93 42.94 15.48
C ARG A 511 43.77 42.37 14.31
N GLY A 512 43.28 42.59 13.08
CA GLY A 512 43.93 42.25 11.79
C GLY A 512 43.07 41.28 10.98
N ARG A 513 42.33 41.60 9.90
CA ARG A 513 42.44 42.59 8.80
C ARG A 513 43.45 42.20 7.69
N PHE A 514 43.03 41.33 6.78
CA PHE A 514 43.47 41.13 5.37
C PHE A 514 42.34 40.34 4.70
N ARG A 515 41.65 40.68 3.58
CA ARG A 515 41.90 41.43 2.32
C ARG A 515 42.73 40.65 1.27
N GLY A 516 42.04 40.09 0.28
CA GLY A 516 42.58 39.47 -0.96
C GLY A 516 41.54 38.49 -1.57
N ARG A 517 40.85 38.88 -2.66
CA ARG A 517 41.08 38.45 -4.08
C ARG A 517 40.99 36.91 -4.27
N LYS A 518 39.96 36.32 -4.91
CA LYS A 518 39.39 36.46 -6.28
C LYS A 518 40.12 35.55 -7.30
N SER A 519 39.32 34.85 -8.12
CA SER A 519 39.68 33.88 -9.17
C SER A 519 40.13 32.50 -8.64
N TYR A 520 39.74 31.37 -9.22
CA TYR A 520 38.94 31.15 -10.46
C TYR A 520 37.54 30.60 -10.16
#